data_AF-A0A2V8XSV8-F1
#
_entry.id   AF-A0A2V8XSV8-F1
#
_cell.length_a   1.000
_cell.length_b   1.000
_cell.length_c   1.000
_cell.angle_alpha   90.00
_cell.angle_beta   90.00
_cell.angle_gamma   90.00
#
_symmetry.space_group_name_H-M   'P 1'
#
loop_
_entity.id
_entity.type
_entity.pdbx_description
1 polymer ?
#
loop_
_entity_poly.entity_id
_entity_poly.type
_entity_poly.pdbx_seq_one_letter_code
_entity_poly.pdbx_strand_id
1 'polypeptide(L)'
;MGVKPELAFDVCWEVYRGAREVLETKRGVSARNWKDTEKFLWRPDIRPKLSEWVADFALAGQAALDGPEWASRMVLFRLYYLGLAPYETARHFLGLSEHSWVNWSEQIRHRCGRELLRRGMFPPRKYFAAGA
;
A
#
# COMPACT_ATOMS: atom_id res chain seq x y z
N MET A 1 10.87 0.67 22.76
CA MET A 1 9.41 0.76 22.51
C MET A 1 9.14 0.31 21.09
N GLY A 2 8.43 -0.80 20.91
CA GLY A 2 8.02 -1.27 19.57
C GLY A 2 6.93 -0.37 19.00
N VAL A 3 6.99 -0.09 17.70
CA VAL A 3 5.96 0.68 17.00
C VAL A 3 4.72 -0.20 16.85
N LYS A 4 3.54 0.35 17.15
CA LYS A 4 2.26 -0.34 16.92
C LYS A 4 2.09 -0.61 15.41
N PRO A 5 1.82 -1.85 14.98
CA PRO A 5 1.67 -2.17 13.56
C PRO A 5 0.62 -1.31 12.85
N GLU A 6 -0.48 -1.01 13.51
CA GLU A 6 -1.58 -0.20 12.98
C GLU A 6 -1.11 1.23 12.68
N LEU A 7 -0.32 1.81 13.59
CA LEU A 7 0.27 3.13 13.38
C LEU A 7 1.27 3.11 12.21
N ALA A 8 2.08 2.06 12.11
CA ALA A 8 3.01 1.92 11.00
C ALA A 8 2.28 1.84 9.65
N PHE A 9 1.14 1.11 9.62
CA PHE A 9 0.29 1.04 8.46
C PHE A 9 -0.32 2.39 8.11
N ASP A 10 -0.96 3.07 9.06
CA ASP A 10 -1.66 4.35 8.81
C ASP A 10 -0.69 5.39 8.23
N VAL A 11 0.52 5.50 8.79
CA VAL A 11 1.57 6.39 8.27
C VAL A 11 2.02 6.01 6.86
N CYS A 12 2.22 4.72 6.59
CA CYS A 12 2.63 4.28 5.25
C CYS A 12 1.52 4.46 4.22
N TRP A 13 0.26 4.29 4.62
CA TRP A 13 -0.89 4.46 3.76
C TRP A 13 -1.12 5.94 3.39
N GLU A 14 -0.90 6.87 4.31
CA GLU A 14 -0.94 8.30 3.97
C GLU A 14 0.13 8.69 2.93
N VAL A 15 1.35 8.16 3.07
CA VAL A 15 2.40 8.37 2.06
C VAL A 15 2.03 7.71 0.75
N TYR A 16 1.43 6.52 0.77
CA TYR A 16 0.91 5.84 -0.42
C TYR A 16 -0.15 6.69 -1.13
N ARG A 17 -1.09 7.29 -0.40
CA ARG A 17 -2.16 8.11 -0.96
C ARG A 17 -1.60 9.34 -1.68
N GLY A 18 -0.70 10.08 -1.02
CA GLY A 18 -0.02 11.21 -1.64
C GLY A 18 0.87 10.78 -2.82
N ALA A 19 1.53 9.63 -2.72
CA ALA A 19 2.32 9.07 -3.81
C ALA A 19 1.47 8.77 -5.05
N ARG A 20 0.31 8.15 -4.85
CA ARG A 20 -0.62 7.80 -5.91
C ARG A 20 -1.21 9.04 -6.57
N GLU A 21 -1.63 10.03 -5.79
CA GLU A 21 -2.10 11.31 -6.33
C GLU A 21 -1.05 11.99 -7.21
N VAL A 22 0.20 12.08 -6.74
CA VAL A 22 1.29 12.66 -7.52
C VAL A 22 1.54 11.90 -8.84
N LEU A 23 1.45 10.57 -8.82
CA LEU A 23 1.61 9.76 -10.02
C LEU A 23 0.44 9.94 -11.00
N GLU A 24 -0.80 10.00 -10.51
CA GLU A 24 -1.99 10.27 -11.32
C GLU A 24 -1.96 11.70 -11.92
N THR A 25 -1.58 12.72 -11.14
CA THR A 25 -1.50 14.10 -11.65
C THR A 25 -0.36 14.28 -12.65
N LYS A 26 0.82 13.67 -12.41
CA LYS A 26 1.99 13.84 -13.28
C LYS A 26 1.96 12.97 -14.54
N ARG A 27 1.25 11.84 -14.52
CA ARG A 27 1.32 10.83 -15.57
C ARG A 27 -0.03 10.25 -15.99
N GLY A 28 -1.15 10.85 -15.53
CA GLY A 28 -2.55 10.47 -15.76
C GLY A 28 -2.67 9.12 -16.41
N VAL A 29 -2.85 8.06 -15.60
CA VAL A 29 -2.61 6.63 -15.93
C VAL A 29 -3.07 6.28 -17.35
N SER A 30 -2.20 6.63 -18.28
CA SER A 30 -2.30 6.38 -19.70
C SER A 30 -1.28 5.29 -19.91
N ALA A 31 -1.74 4.22 -20.56
CA ALA A 31 -0.99 3.01 -20.84
C ALA A 31 0.49 3.36 -21.07
N ARG A 32 1.36 2.85 -20.19
CA ARG A 32 2.81 3.06 -20.21
C ARG A 32 3.26 3.06 -21.67
N ASN A 33 3.75 4.20 -22.14
CA ASN A 33 4.53 4.22 -23.37
C ASN A 33 5.75 3.31 -23.09
N TRP A 34 5.77 2.13 -23.71
CA TRP A 34 6.81 1.13 -23.47
C TRP A 34 8.22 1.67 -23.79
N LYS A 35 8.30 2.79 -24.50
CA LYS A 35 9.52 3.54 -24.82
C LYS A 35 10.03 4.43 -23.67
N ASP A 36 9.17 4.82 -22.72
CA ASP A 36 9.56 5.56 -21.49
C ASP A 36 10.08 4.64 -20.39
N THR A 37 10.30 3.37 -20.71
CA THR A 37 10.89 2.39 -19.80
C THR A 37 12.40 2.60 -19.75
N GLU A 38 12.81 3.77 -19.25
CA GLU A 38 14.21 4.05 -19.00
C GLU A 38 14.76 3.02 -18.03
N LYS A 39 15.70 2.22 -18.55
CA LYS A 39 16.67 1.41 -17.84
C LYS A 39 16.04 0.50 -16.77
N PHE A 40 15.56 -0.67 -17.20
CA PHE A 40 15.53 -1.85 -16.34
C PHE A 40 16.97 -2.25 -15.97
N LEU A 41 17.63 -1.44 -15.15
CA LEU A 41 18.89 -1.82 -14.52
C LEU A 41 18.52 -2.77 -13.39
N TRP A 42 18.94 -4.02 -13.55
CA TRP A 42 18.86 -5.03 -12.51
C TRP A 42 19.81 -4.61 -11.39
N ARG A 43 19.24 -4.03 -10.31
CA ARG A 43 19.91 -3.55 -9.08
C ARG A 43 20.86 -2.34 -9.28
N PRO A 44 21.72 -2.09 -8.30
CA PRO A 44 21.66 -1.13 -7.19
C PRO A 44 22.09 0.28 -7.62
N ASP A 45 21.38 1.32 -7.17
CA ASP A 45 21.98 2.56 -6.63
C ASP A 45 20.99 3.73 -6.55
N ILE A 46 20.85 4.21 -5.30
CA ILE A 46 20.70 5.60 -4.88
C ILE A 46 19.30 6.21 -5.10
N ARG A 47 18.37 5.75 -4.26
CA ARG A 47 17.06 6.30 -3.82
C ARG A 47 15.84 5.60 -4.42
N PRO A 48 15.04 4.93 -3.58
CA PRO A 48 13.78 4.35 -4.01
C PRO A 48 12.86 5.40 -4.64
N LYS A 49 12.26 5.05 -5.78
CA LYS A 49 11.31 5.92 -6.50
C LYS A 49 9.93 5.85 -5.87
N LEU A 50 9.12 6.88 -6.14
CA LEU A 50 7.73 6.94 -5.69
C LEU A 50 6.86 5.82 -6.28
N SER A 51 7.13 5.41 -7.53
CA SER A 51 6.47 4.27 -8.18
C SER A 51 6.82 2.94 -7.51
N GLU A 52 8.04 2.82 -6.98
CA GLU A 52 8.49 1.62 -6.27
C GLU A 52 7.85 1.55 -4.89
N TRP A 53 7.73 2.67 -4.17
CA TRP A 53 6.97 2.74 -2.93
C TRP A 53 5.52 2.25 -3.10
N VAL A 54 4.85 2.70 -4.16
CA VAL A 54 3.47 2.29 -4.49
C VAL A 54 3.39 0.80 -4.78
N ALA A 55 4.35 0.26 -5.53
CA ALA A 55 4.43 -1.17 -5.84
C ALA A 55 4.72 -2.01 -4.58
N ASP A 56 5.72 -1.61 -3.79
CA ASP A 56 6.15 -2.33 -2.59
C ASP A 56 5.07 -2.34 -1.50
N PHE A 57 4.32 -1.24 -1.36
CA PHE A 57 3.17 -1.19 -0.46
C PHE A 57 2.08 -2.18 -0.88
N ALA A 58 1.77 -2.23 -2.19
CA ALA A 58 0.80 -3.19 -2.72
C ALA A 58 1.25 -4.64 -2.55
N LEU A 59 2.53 -4.93 -2.82
CA LEU A 59 3.13 -6.26 -2.63
C LEU A 59 3.20 -6.66 -1.16
N ALA A 60 3.44 -5.70 -0.25
CA ALA A 60 3.44 -5.94 1.18
C ALA A 60 2.04 -6.33 1.66
N GLY A 61 1.02 -5.56 1.28
CA GLY A 61 -0.36 -5.91 1.62
C GLY A 61 -0.82 -7.24 0.99
N GLN A 62 -0.41 -7.52 -0.24
CA GLN A 62 -0.72 -8.79 -0.90
C GLN A 62 -0.09 -9.97 -0.16
N ALA A 63 1.17 -9.89 0.22
CA ALA A 63 1.82 -10.97 0.97
C ALA A 63 1.27 -11.10 2.39
N ALA A 64 0.91 -9.98 3.03
CA ALA A 64 0.33 -10.00 4.37
C ALA A 64 -1.02 -10.72 4.40
N LEU A 65 -1.85 -10.51 3.37
CA LEU A 65 -3.20 -11.06 3.26
C LEU A 65 -3.27 -12.29 2.35
N ASP A 66 -2.13 -12.94 2.07
CA ASP A 66 -2.10 -14.14 1.26
C ASP A 66 -2.74 -15.32 2.02
N GLY A 67 -3.54 -16.12 1.31
CA GLY A 67 -4.26 -17.27 1.85
C GLY A 67 -5.80 -17.15 1.84
N PRO A 68 -6.50 -18.30 1.87
CA PRO A 68 -7.95 -18.38 1.66
C PRO A 68 -8.76 -17.68 2.77
N GLU A 69 -8.30 -17.73 4.01
CA GLU A 69 -8.96 -17.09 5.17
C GLU A 69 -9.02 -15.56 5.08
N TRP A 70 -8.12 -14.98 4.28
CA TRP A 70 -7.92 -13.54 4.14
C TRP A 70 -8.44 -13.01 2.81
N ALA A 71 -9.01 -13.86 1.96
CA ALA A 71 -9.48 -13.48 0.61
C ALA A 71 -10.46 -12.31 0.65
N SER A 72 -11.47 -12.33 1.52
CA SER A 72 -12.44 -11.22 1.62
C SER A 72 -11.79 -9.91 2.08
N ARG A 73 -10.80 -10.00 2.98
CA ARG A 73 -10.04 -8.84 3.48
C ARG A 73 -9.06 -8.32 2.45
N MET A 74 -8.52 -9.19 1.60
CA MET A 74 -7.73 -8.81 0.42
C MET A 74 -8.58 -7.99 -0.56
N VAL A 75 -9.85 -8.35 -0.77
CA VAL A 75 -10.75 -7.55 -1.63
C VAL A 75 -10.98 -6.17 -1.01
N LEU A 76 -11.26 -6.09 0.30
CA LEU A 76 -11.35 -4.81 1.00
C LEU A 76 -10.04 -4.00 0.89
N PHE A 77 -8.90 -4.65 1.06
CA PHE A 77 -7.59 -4.02 0.90
C PHE A 77 -7.39 -3.41 -0.49
N ARG A 78 -7.73 -4.16 -1.53
CA ARG A 78 -7.62 -3.71 -2.91
C ARG A 78 -8.59 -2.58 -3.25
N LEU A 79 -9.83 -2.64 -2.77
CA LEU A 79 -10.84 -1.62 -3.07
C LEU A 79 -10.58 -0.32 -2.30
N TYR A 80 -10.48 -0.41 -0.99
CA TYR A 80 -10.43 0.76 -0.12
C TYR A 80 -9.02 1.34 -0.02
N TYR A 81 -8.04 0.53 0.35
CA TYR A 81 -6.69 1.04 0.65
C TYR A 81 -5.87 1.29 -0.62
N LEU A 82 -5.83 0.32 -1.55
CA LEU A 82 -5.11 0.51 -2.82
C LEU A 82 -5.94 1.32 -3.82
N GLY A 83 -7.20 0.96 -3.98
CA GLY A 83 -8.13 1.56 -4.93
C GLY A 83 -8.58 2.97 -4.55
N LEU A 84 -8.39 3.39 -3.30
CA LEU A 84 -8.85 4.67 -2.74
C LEU A 84 -10.36 4.88 -2.95
N ALA A 85 -11.13 3.79 -3.00
CA ALA A 85 -12.58 3.88 -3.10
C ALA A 85 -13.16 4.58 -1.86
N PRO A 86 -14.16 5.47 -2.02
CA PRO A 86 -14.83 6.08 -0.88
C PRO A 86 -15.41 5.02 0.06
N TYR A 87 -15.41 5.32 1.35
CA TYR A 87 -15.88 4.42 2.41
C TYR A 87 -17.26 3.82 2.10
N GLU A 88 -18.24 4.68 1.78
CA GLU A 88 -19.61 4.25 1.50
C GLU A 88 -19.69 3.31 0.30
N THR A 89 -18.95 3.61 -0.77
CA THR A 89 -18.90 2.78 -1.98
C THR A 89 -18.27 1.41 -1.69
N ALA A 90 -17.14 1.38 -0.99
CA ALA A 90 -16.44 0.14 -0.66
C ALA A 90 -17.25 -0.73 0.31
N ARG A 91 -17.84 -0.13 1.34
CA ARG A 91 -18.68 -0.82 2.34
C ARG A 91 -19.94 -1.40 1.69
N HIS A 92 -20.63 -0.62 0.87
CA HIS A 92 -21.81 -1.07 0.14
C HIS A 92 -21.48 -2.20 -0.84
N PHE A 93 -20.40 -2.07 -1.62
CA PHE A 93 -19.99 -3.10 -2.57
C PHE A 93 -19.67 -4.45 -1.91
N LEU A 94 -19.06 -4.43 -0.73
CA LEU A 94 -18.72 -5.64 0.03
C LEU A 94 -19.87 -6.18 0.88
N GLY A 95 -21.00 -5.47 0.97
CA GLY A 95 -22.14 -5.85 1.80
C GLY A 95 -21.82 -5.90 3.30
N LEU A 96 -20.90 -5.05 3.78
CA LEU A 96 -20.42 -5.12 5.16
C LEU A 96 -21.27 -4.25 6.11
N SER A 97 -21.56 -4.81 7.29
CA SER A 97 -22.00 -4.01 8.43
C SER A 97 -20.86 -3.12 8.95
N GLU A 98 -21.20 -2.05 9.67
CA GLU A 98 -20.22 -1.12 10.25
C GLU A 98 -19.25 -1.83 11.19
N HIS A 99 -19.81 -2.70 12.03
CA HIS A 99 -19.03 -3.49 12.97
C HIS A 99 -18.02 -4.40 12.24
N SER A 100 -18.45 -5.05 11.15
CA SER A 100 -17.56 -5.89 10.33
C SER A 100 -16.48 -5.05 9.64
N TRP A 101 -16.82 -3.85 9.17
CA TRP A 101 -15.86 -2.93 8.59
C TRP A 101 -14.76 -2.55 9.59
N VAL A 102 -15.13 -2.13 10.80
CA VAL A 102 -14.16 -1.75 11.83
C VAL A 102 -13.26 -2.93 12.17
N ASN A 103 -13.84 -4.11 12.39
CA ASN A 103 -13.08 -5.34 12.69
C ASN A 103 -12.10 -5.71 11.56
N TRP A 104 -12.56 -5.71 10.31
CA TRP A 104 -11.72 -6.09 9.18
C TRP A 104 -10.62 -5.07 8.92
N SER A 105 -10.94 -3.78 9.00
CA SER A 105 -9.95 -2.71 8.83
C SER A 105 -8.88 -2.77 9.91
N GLU A 106 -9.23 -3.03 11.17
CA GLU A 106 -8.25 -3.24 12.24
C GLU A 106 -7.34 -4.46 11.98
N GLN A 107 -7.90 -5.59 11.57
CA GLN A 107 -7.12 -6.79 11.24
C GLN A 107 -6.17 -6.57 10.05
N ILE A 108 -6.64 -5.88 9.01
CA ILE A 108 -5.82 -5.51 7.86
C ILE A 108 -4.67 -4.60 8.30
N ARG A 109 -4.98 -3.51 9.04
CA ARG A 109 -3.96 -2.57 9.53
C ARG A 109 -2.92 -3.26 10.40
N HIS A 110 -3.36 -4.15 11.29
CA HIS A 110 -2.44 -4.92 12.13
C HIS A 110 -1.51 -5.80 11.29
N ARG A 111 -2.08 -6.63 10.39
CA ARG A 111 -1.33 -7.64 9.65
C ARG A 111 -0.43 -7.03 8.57
N CYS A 112 -0.96 -6.11 7.78
CA CYS A 112 -0.19 -5.35 6.80
C CYS A 112 0.86 -4.46 7.50
N GLY A 113 0.53 -3.84 8.62
CA GLY A 113 1.48 -3.07 9.43
C GLY A 113 2.68 -3.89 9.90
N ARG A 114 2.45 -5.13 10.36
CA ARG A 114 3.52 -6.06 10.72
C ARG A 114 4.41 -6.41 9.53
N GLU A 115 3.81 -6.59 8.35
CA GLU A 115 4.56 -6.89 7.12
C GLU A 115 5.38 -5.68 6.64
N LEU A 116 4.84 -4.47 6.74
CA LEU A 116 5.55 -3.23 6.41
C LEU A 116 6.75 -3.00 7.33
N LEU A 117 6.59 -3.28 8.63
CA LEU A 117 7.69 -3.27 9.60
C LEU A 117 8.74 -4.34 9.27
N ARG A 118 8.32 -5.56 8.95
CA ARG A 118 9.21 -6.67 8.56
C ARG A 118 10.05 -6.34 7.32
N ARG A 119 9.47 -5.61 6.36
CA ARG A 119 10.13 -5.16 5.12
C ARG A 119 10.94 -3.88 5.26
N GLY A 120 10.95 -3.24 6.43
CA GLY A 120 11.68 -1.99 6.65
C GLY A 120 11.10 -0.77 5.92
N MET A 121 9.84 -0.83 5.48
CA MET A 121 9.17 0.31 4.82
C MET A 121 8.83 1.43 5.81
N PHE A 122 8.60 1.08 7.08
CA PHE A 122 8.38 2.04 8.15
C PHE A 122 9.68 2.31 8.94
N PRO A 123 10.00 3.59 9.26
CA PRO A 123 9.32 4.80 8.82
C PRO A 123 9.61 5.13 7.35
N PRO A 124 8.65 5.69 6.59
CA PRO A 124 8.81 5.98 5.15
C PRO A 124 10.05 6.82 4.81
N ARG A 125 10.45 7.72 5.70
CA ARG A 125 11.67 8.53 5.53
C ARG A 125 12.93 7.66 5.36
N LYS A 126 13.03 6.54 6.08
CA LYS A 126 14.16 5.61 5.95
C LYS A 126 14.12 4.85 4.63
N TYR A 127 12.93 4.49 4.16
CA TYR A 127 12.76 3.86 2.85
C TYR A 127 13.36 4.74 1.75
N PHE A 128 12.98 6.01 1.67
CA PHE A 128 13.51 6.92 0.64
C PHE A 128 14.97 7.36 0.86
N ALA A 129 15.47 7.29 2.11
CA ALA A 129 16.84 7.66 2.45
C ALA A 129 17.85 6.51 2.26
N ALA A 130 17.42 5.26 2.16
CA ALA A 130 18.29 4.07 2.02
C ALA A 130 19.04 3.98 0.67
N GLY A 131 19.10 5.06 -0.09
CA GLY A 131 19.98 5.20 -1.24
C GLY A 131 20.71 6.54 -1.23
N ALA A 132 21.43 6.83 -0.16
CA ALA A 132 22.40 7.92 -0.08
C ALA A 132 23.76 7.34 0.31
#